data_AF-A0A820FN76-F1
#
_entry.id   AF-A0A820FN76-F1
#
_cell.length_a   1.000
_cell.length_b   1.000
_cell.length_c   1.000
_cell.angle_alpha   90.00
_cell.angle_beta   90.00
_cell.angle_gamma   90.00
#
_symmetry.space_group_name_H-M   'P 1'
#
loop_
_entity.id
_entity.type
_entity.pdbx_description
1 polymer ?
#
loop_
_entity_poly.entity_id
_entity_poly.type
_entity_poly.pdbx_seq_one_letter_code
_entity_poly.pdbx_strand_id
1 'polypeptide(L)'
;MAMMRKELGCNSGAIQYFQEAARRLQSSITKSNGIRSSREIYICDKESILIAVYNNIGLVHEKNIGFNEAIKCYNQAIEIENGSKLEMATVYNNLGLIYCRYGNYQQARNYLTKAVELADETDSCWGELKQNLIYVENITNS
;
A
#
# COMPACT_ATOMS: atom_id res chain seq x y z
N MET A 1 -16.01 -3.33 24.80
CA MET A 1 -16.00 -4.76 24.44
C MET A 1 -16.98 -5.13 23.32
N ALA A 2 -18.23 -4.66 23.32
CA ALA A 2 -19.21 -4.99 22.25
C ALA A 2 -18.97 -4.25 20.90
N MET A 3 -18.46 -3.01 20.91
CA MET A 3 -18.12 -2.27 19.68
C MET A 3 -16.95 -2.91 18.91
N MET A 4 -15.83 -3.22 19.59
CA MET A 4 -14.67 -3.88 18.95
C MET A 4 -15.02 -5.21 18.26
N ARG A 5 -15.87 -6.05 18.88
CA ARG A 5 -16.31 -7.32 18.25
C ARG A 5 -17.19 -7.12 17.02
N LYS A 6 -17.97 -6.03 16.98
CA LYS A 6 -18.84 -5.70 15.84
C LYS A 6 -18.05 -5.13 14.67
N GLU A 7 -17.04 -4.30 14.94
CA GLU A 7 -16.10 -3.78 13.93
C GLU A 7 -15.22 -4.88 13.33
N LEU A 8 -14.71 -5.81 14.15
CA LEU A 8 -13.97 -6.98 13.68
C LEU A 8 -14.81 -7.85 12.71
N GLY A 9 -16.10 -8.04 13.02
CA GLY A 9 -17.03 -8.79 12.16
C GLY A 9 -17.29 -8.11 10.81
N CYS A 10 -17.62 -6.82 10.81
CA CYS A 10 -17.89 -6.08 9.56
C CYS A 10 -16.63 -5.90 8.69
N ASN A 11 -15.47 -5.69 9.32
CA ASN A 11 -14.21 -5.50 8.60
C ASN A 11 -13.61 -6.83 8.08
N SER A 12 -13.87 -7.96 8.74
CA SER A 12 -13.44 -9.28 8.25
C SER A 12 -14.07 -9.65 6.90
N GLY A 13 -15.35 -9.30 6.70
CA GLY A 13 -16.03 -9.48 5.41
C GLY A 13 -15.45 -8.58 4.31
N ALA A 14 -15.10 -7.33 4.65
CA ALA A 14 -14.44 -6.42 3.72
C ALA A 14 -13.05 -6.93 3.30
N ILE A 15 -12.23 -7.39 4.25
CA ILE A 15 -10.92 -8.00 3.97
C ILE A 15 -11.08 -9.21 3.04
N GLN A 16 -12.00 -10.13 3.34
CA GLN A 16 -12.23 -11.30 2.49
C GLN A 16 -12.69 -10.91 1.08
N TYR A 17 -13.56 -9.92 0.96
CA TYR A 17 -14.02 -9.41 -0.33
C TYR A 17 -12.87 -8.82 -1.15
N PHE A 18 -12.04 -7.97 -0.54
CA PHE A 18 -10.89 -7.38 -1.21
C PHE A 18 -9.82 -8.42 -1.57
N GLN A 19 -9.57 -9.42 -0.72
CA GLN A 19 -8.64 -10.51 -1.01
C GLN A 19 -9.11 -11.38 -2.19
N GLU A 20 -10.41 -11.67 -2.25
CA GLU A 20 -10.98 -12.42 -3.38
C GLU A 20 -10.96 -11.59 -4.67
N ALA A 21 -11.21 -10.28 -4.59
CA ALA A 21 -11.06 -9.36 -5.71
C ALA A 21 -9.61 -9.32 -6.22
N ALA A 22 -8.64 -9.20 -5.32
CA ALA A 22 -7.21 -9.24 -5.65
C ALA A 22 -6.81 -10.56 -6.33
N ARG A 23 -7.29 -11.70 -5.82
CA ARG A 23 -7.03 -13.02 -6.42
C ARG A 23 -7.58 -13.14 -7.85
N ARG A 24 -8.79 -12.64 -8.08
CA ARG A 24 -9.42 -12.65 -9.42
C ARG A 24 -8.69 -11.75 -10.40
N LEU A 25 -8.27 -10.56 -9.94
CA LEU A 25 -7.46 -9.64 -10.73
C LEU A 25 -6.11 -10.27 -11.08
N GLN A 26 -5.40 -10.84 -10.10
CA GLN A 26 -4.13 -11.54 -10.33
C GLN A 26 -4.27 -12.66 -11.34
N SER A 27 -5.27 -13.55 -11.18
CA SER A 27 -5.52 -14.64 -12.13
C SER A 27 -5.87 -14.14 -13.53
N SER A 28 -6.57 -13.01 -13.63
CA SER A 28 -6.84 -12.37 -14.91
C SER A 28 -5.58 -11.82 -15.56
N ILE A 29 -4.69 -11.19 -14.79
CA ILE A 29 -3.42 -10.63 -15.26
C ILE A 29 -2.53 -11.76 -15.79
N THR A 30 -2.35 -12.84 -15.02
CA THR A 30 -1.51 -13.98 -15.42
C THR A 30 -1.99 -14.63 -16.72
N LYS A 31 -3.32 -14.73 -16.93
CA LYS A 31 -3.90 -15.25 -18.18
C LYS A 31 -3.73 -14.29 -19.36
N SER A 32 -3.53 -13.00 -19.11
CA SER A 32 -3.42 -11.99 -20.16
C SER A 32 -2.00 -11.80 -20.73
N ASN A 33 -0.96 -12.25 -20.04
CA ASN A 33 0.47 -12.03 -20.36
C ASN A 33 0.96 -12.59 -21.72
N GLY A 34 0.09 -13.18 -22.55
CA GLY A 34 0.43 -13.73 -23.86
C GLY A 34 0.17 -12.84 -25.10
N ILE A 35 -0.32 -11.60 -24.96
CA ILE A 35 -0.69 -10.74 -26.12
C ILE A 35 -0.25 -9.28 -25.87
N ARG A 36 0.51 -8.69 -26.80
CA ARG A 36 1.69 -7.84 -26.50
C ARG A 36 1.60 -6.35 -26.88
N SER A 37 0.44 -5.67 -26.77
CA SER A 37 0.42 -4.18 -26.88
C SER A 37 -0.85 -3.56 -26.32
N SER A 38 -2.02 -3.79 -26.93
CA SER A 38 -3.29 -3.24 -26.42
C SER A 38 -3.67 -3.81 -25.04
N ARG A 39 -3.16 -5.00 -24.73
CA ARG A 39 -3.32 -5.63 -23.42
C ARG A 39 -2.33 -5.12 -22.38
N GLU A 40 -1.16 -4.61 -22.77
CA GLU A 40 -0.14 -4.12 -21.83
C GLU A 40 -0.65 -2.87 -21.11
N ILE A 41 -1.22 -1.91 -21.84
CA ILE A 41 -1.90 -0.73 -21.25
C ILE A 41 -3.01 -1.17 -20.28
N TYR A 42 -3.83 -2.13 -20.69
CA TYR A 42 -4.90 -2.69 -19.86
C TYR A 42 -4.41 -3.50 -18.64
N ILE A 43 -3.21 -4.09 -18.73
CA ILE A 43 -2.55 -4.80 -17.62
C ILE A 43 -1.99 -3.77 -16.63
N CYS A 44 -1.35 -2.70 -17.09
CA CYS A 44 -0.89 -1.61 -16.24
C CYS A 44 -2.05 -0.99 -15.42
N ASP A 45 -3.22 -0.80 -16.03
CA ASP A 45 -4.42 -0.31 -15.32
C ASP A 45 -4.89 -1.32 -14.25
N LYS A 46 -4.82 -2.62 -14.53
CA LYS A 46 -5.20 -3.67 -13.58
C LYS A 46 -4.21 -3.84 -12.44
N GLU A 47 -2.92 -3.73 -12.73
CA GLU A 47 -1.84 -3.77 -11.76
C GLU A 47 -1.93 -2.58 -10.80
N SER A 48 -2.21 -1.40 -11.34
CA SER A 48 -2.54 -0.19 -10.58
C SER A 48 -3.72 -0.39 -9.62
N ILE A 49 -4.83 -0.94 -10.12
CA ILE A 49 -6.01 -1.29 -9.29
C ILE A 49 -5.64 -2.31 -8.21
N LEU A 50 -4.81 -3.30 -8.55
CA LEU A 50 -4.41 -4.35 -7.62
C LEU A 50 -3.55 -3.80 -6.47
N ILE A 51 -2.63 -2.87 -6.77
CA ILE A 51 -1.85 -2.14 -5.76
C ILE A 51 -2.78 -1.38 -4.82
N ALA A 52 -3.75 -0.65 -5.37
CA ALA A 52 -4.74 0.08 -4.57
C ALA A 52 -5.57 -0.85 -3.67
N VAL A 53 -5.94 -2.04 -4.16
CA VAL A 53 -6.66 -3.05 -3.38
C VAL A 53 -5.80 -3.54 -2.22
N TYR A 54 -4.54 -3.93 -2.47
CA TYR A 54 -3.64 -4.36 -1.40
C TYR A 54 -3.34 -3.25 -0.38
N ASN A 55 -3.22 -2.01 -0.84
CA ASN A 55 -3.08 -0.84 0.03
C ASN A 55 -4.27 -0.71 0.99
N ASN A 56 -5.50 -0.79 0.46
CA ASN A 56 -6.71 -0.71 1.27
C ASN A 56 -6.84 -1.88 2.25
N ILE A 57 -6.47 -3.10 1.83
CA ILE A 57 -6.43 -4.26 2.73
C ILE A 57 -5.43 -4.01 3.87
N GLY A 58 -4.23 -3.48 3.56
CA GLY A 58 -3.22 -3.12 4.56
C GLY A 58 -3.72 -2.12 5.60
N LEU A 59 -4.39 -1.06 5.15
CA LEU A 59 -5.01 -0.06 6.04
C LEU A 59 -6.09 -0.67 6.95
N VAL A 60 -6.88 -1.61 6.44
CA VAL A 60 -7.89 -2.31 7.24
C VAL A 60 -7.23 -3.28 8.24
N HIS A 61 -6.13 -3.94 7.88
CA HIS A 61 -5.38 -4.79 8.82
C HIS A 61 -4.71 -4.00 9.93
N GLU A 62 -4.11 -2.85 9.63
CA GLU A 62 -3.51 -1.95 10.61
C GLU A 62 -4.50 -1.59 11.72
N LYS A 63 -5.76 -1.33 11.34
CA LYS A 63 -6.82 -0.96 12.30
C LYS A 63 -7.37 -2.14 13.11
N ASN A 64 -7.27 -3.38 12.63
CA ASN A 64 -8.04 -4.51 13.17
C ASN A 64 -7.23 -5.65 13.79
N ILE A 65 -6.11 -6.04 13.20
CA ILE A 65 -5.44 -7.33 13.52
C ILE A 65 -4.02 -7.10 14.03
N GLY A 66 -3.31 -6.14 13.45
CA GLY A 66 -1.93 -5.84 13.81
C GLY A 66 -1.09 -5.46 12.60
N PHE A 67 0.12 -4.99 12.90
CA PHE A 67 1.04 -4.43 11.90
C PHE A 67 1.66 -5.47 10.98
N ASN A 68 1.82 -6.71 11.43
CA ASN A 68 2.47 -7.76 10.64
C ASN A 68 1.66 -8.10 9.39
N GLU A 69 0.35 -8.19 9.51
CA GLU A 69 -0.57 -8.45 8.40
C GLU A 69 -0.62 -7.26 7.43
N ALA A 70 -0.63 -6.03 7.95
CA ALA A 70 -0.60 -4.83 7.12
C ALA A 70 0.69 -4.75 6.28
N ILE A 71 1.85 -5.03 6.90
CA ILE A 71 3.15 -5.07 6.21
C ILE A 71 3.15 -6.13 5.11
N LYS A 72 2.60 -7.32 5.36
CA LYS A 72 2.48 -8.36 4.32
C LYS A 72 1.68 -7.87 3.12
N CYS A 73 0.54 -7.22 3.34
CA CYS A 73 -0.27 -6.69 2.25
C CYS A 73 0.44 -5.58 1.46
N TYR A 74 1.13 -4.67 2.15
CA TYR A 74 1.90 -3.64 1.45
C TYR A 74 3.09 -4.22 0.67
N ASN A 75 3.76 -5.27 1.19
CA ASN A 75 4.80 -5.96 0.45
C ASN A 75 4.26 -6.64 -0.83
N GLN A 76 3.07 -7.25 -0.75
CA GLN A 76 2.40 -7.79 -1.94
C GLN A 76 2.07 -6.70 -2.98
N ALA A 77 1.75 -5.49 -2.53
CA ALA A 77 1.55 -4.36 -3.44
C ALA A 77 2.87 -3.92 -4.11
N ILE A 78 3.98 -3.92 -3.37
CA ILE A 78 5.31 -3.52 -3.89
C ILE A 78 5.86 -4.50 -4.92
N GLU A 79 5.51 -5.79 -4.83
CA GLU A 79 5.92 -6.82 -5.79
C GLU A 79 5.29 -6.63 -7.19
N ILE A 80 4.33 -5.70 -7.34
CA ILE A 80 3.67 -5.40 -8.62
C ILE A 80 4.49 -4.34 -9.37
N GLU A 81 5.28 -4.78 -10.35
CA GLU A 81 6.32 -3.95 -10.98
C GLU A 81 5.81 -2.88 -11.96
N ASN A 82 4.68 -3.07 -12.67
CA ASN A 82 4.22 -2.12 -13.70
C ASN A 82 3.04 -1.24 -13.26
N GLY A 83 2.81 -1.11 -11.96
CA GLY A 83 1.77 -0.23 -11.42
C GLY A 83 2.10 1.25 -11.51
N SER A 84 1.10 2.10 -11.21
CA SER A 84 1.32 3.54 -11.16
C SER A 84 2.32 3.92 -10.06
N LYS A 85 3.27 4.81 -10.41
CA LYS A 85 4.20 5.40 -9.44
C LYS A 85 3.48 6.08 -8.28
N LEU A 86 2.33 6.71 -8.55
CA LEU A 86 1.53 7.39 -7.54
C LEU A 86 0.98 6.42 -6.48
N GLU A 87 0.49 5.27 -6.92
CA GLU A 87 -0.06 4.25 -6.02
C GLU A 87 1.08 3.57 -5.24
N MET A 88 2.20 3.31 -5.90
CA MET A 88 3.41 2.81 -5.24
C MET A 88 3.93 3.77 -4.18
N ALA A 89 3.99 5.09 -4.47
CA ALA A 89 4.37 6.11 -3.49
C ALA A 89 3.44 6.08 -2.26
N THR A 90 2.14 5.91 -2.47
CA THR A 90 1.16 5.80 -1.38
C THR A 90 1.40 4.54 -0.51
N VAL A 91 1.69 3.40 -1.12
CA VAL A 91 2.01 2.15 -0.39
C VAL A 91 3.28 2.31 0.44
N TYR A 92 4.34 2.89 -0.14
CA TYR A 92 5.59 3.14 0.57
C TYR A 92 5.40 4.12 1.74
N ASN A 93 4.57 5.15 1.57
CA ASN A 93 4.21 6.06 2.64
C ASN A 93 3.55 5.34 3.81
N ASN A 94 2.55 4.50 3.52
CA ASN A 94 1.82 3.77 4.54
C ASN A 94 2.71 2.77 5.29
N LEU A 95 3.64 2.09 4.60
CA LEU A 95 4.68 1.29 5.25
C LEU A 95 5.56 2.12 6.17
N GLY A 96 6.03 3.28 5.69
CA GLY A 96 6.85 4.20 6.47
C GLY A 96 6.16 4.64 7.76
N LEU A 97 4.88 5.04 7.65
CA LEU A 97 4.05 5.42 8.78
C LEU A 97 3.83 4.26 9.76
N ILE A 98 3.63 3.03 9.28
CA ILE A 98 3.56 1.85 10.15
C ILE A 98 4.86 1.71 10.94
N TYR A 99 6.02 1.64 10.28
CA TYR A 99 7.29 1.49 10.99
C TYR A 99 7.54 2.62 11.99
N CYS A 100 7.09 3.83 11.68
CA CYS A 100 7.15 4.97 12.59
C CYS A 100 6.30 4.75 13.85
N ARG A 101 5.05 4.26 13.72
CA ARG A 101 4.17 3.93 14.85
C ARG A 101 4.73 2.85 15.77
N TYR A 102 5.54 1.94 15.23
CA TYR A 102 6.18 0.87 15.99
C TYR A 102 7.62 1.18 16.42
N GLY A 103 8.05 2.45 16.28
CA GLY A 103 9.34 2.93 16.79
C GLY A 103 10.56 2.51 15.95
N ASN A 104 10.35 1.90 14.78
CA ASN A 104 11.44 1.58 13.84
C ASN A 104 11.66 2.74 12.86
N TYR A 105 12.19 3.84 13.37
CA TYR A 105 12.33 5.08 12.61
C TYR A 105 13.32 4.96 11.44
N GLN A 106 14.32 4.08 11.54
CA GLN A 106 15.28 3.88 10.45
C GLN A 106 14.61 3.25 9.22
N GLN A 107 13.77 2.22 9.42
CA GLN A 107 12.99 1.68 8.30
C GLN A 107 11.91 2.63 7.84
N ALA A 108 11.26 3.35 8.76
CA ALA A 108 10.29 4.38 8.42
C ALA A 108 10.89 5.41 7.45
N ARG A 109 12.08 5.94 7.77
CA ARG A 109 12.80 6.89 6.92
C ARG A 109 13.04 6.31 5.54
N ASN A 110 13.58 5.09 5.45
CA ASN A 110 13.91 4.46 4.17
C ASN A 110 12.66 4.31 3.27
N TYR A 111 11.52 3.92 3.82
CA TYR A 111 10.28 3.77 3.05
C TYR A 111 9.65 5.13 2.69
N LEU A 112 9.68 6.11 3.58
CA LEU A 112 9.20 7.47 3.28
C LEU A 112 10.06 8.17 2.23
N THR A 113 11.39 7.97 2.25
CA THR A 113 12.28 8.47 1.20
C THR A 113 11.90 7.90 -0.16
N LYS A 114 11.68 6.57 -0.25
CA LYS A 114 11.21 5.94 -1.50
C LYS A 114 9.87 6.48 -1.98
N ALA A 115 8.94 6.76 -1.06
CA ALA A 115 7.66 7.37 -1.41
C ALA A 115 7.84 8.74 -2.06
N VAL A 116 8.68 9.59 -1.48
CA VAL A 116 8.98 10.93 -2.01
C VAL A 116 9.74 10.87 -3.34
N GLU A 117 10.65 9.91 -3.52
CA GLU A 117 11.40 9.72 -4.78
C GLU A 117 10.51 9.24 -5.94
N LEU A 118 9.40 8.56 -5.64
CA LEU A 118 8.47 8.05 -6.64
C LEU A 118 7.40 9.04 -7.05
N ALA A 119 7.06 9.99 -6.17
CA ALA A 119 6.11 11.06 -6.45
C ALA A 119 6.82 12.26 -7.09
N ASP A 120 6.25 12.80 -8.15
CA ASP A 120 6.72 14.05 -8.71
C ASP A 120 6.32 15.20 -7.76
N GLU A 121 7.11 16.28 -7.71
CA GLU A 121 6.82 17.43 -6.82
C GLU A 121 5.46 18.10 -7.13
N THR A 122 4.93 17.87 -8.34
CA THR A 122 3.62 18.34 -8.79
C THR A 122 2.47 17.43 -8.36
N ASP A 123 2.75 16.24 -7.85
CA ASP A 123 1.72 15.32 -7.40
C ASP A 123 1.05 15.82 -6.12
N SER A 124 -0.27 15.75 -6.10
CA SER A 124 -1.07 16.22 -4.95
C SER A 124 -0.68 15.57 -3.61
N CYS A 125 -0.09 14.37 -3.64
CA CYS A 125 0.37 13.67 -2.45
C CYS A 125 1.76 14.12 -1.97
N TRP A 126 2.57 14.77 -2.81
CA TRP A 126 3.99 15.04 -2.52
C TRP A 126 4.17 15.84 -1.22
N GLY A 127 3.32 16.83 -0.97
CA GLY A 127 3.37 17.64 0.25
C GLY A 127 3.19 16.79 1.52
N GLU A 128 2.24 15.85 1.51
CA GLU A 128 2.01 14.93 2.64
C GLU A 128 3.19 13.97 2.82
N LEU A 129 3.69 13.39 1.73
CA LEU A 129 4.84 12.48 1.75
C LEU A 129 6.08 13.16 2.35
N LYS A 130 6.34 14.40 1.93
CA LYS A 130 7.46 15.20 2.42
C LYS A 130 7.31 15.55 3.90
N GLN A 131 6.11 15.91 4.33
CA GLN A 131 5.83 16.21 5.73
C GLN A 131 6.09 14.99 6.64
N ASN A 132 5.65 13.80 6.20
CA ASN A 132 5.88 12.56 6.93
C ASN A 132 7.38 12.23 7.04
N LEU A 133 8.14 12.43 5.96
CA LEU A 133 9.60 12.22 5.99
C LEU A 133 10.29 13.17 6.98
N ILE A 134 9.97 14.47 6.94
CA ILE A 134 10.53 15.49 7.85
C ILE A 134 10.20 15.15 9.31
N TYR A 135 8.98 14.68 9.58
CA TYR A 135 8.57 14.25 10.91
C TYR A 135 9.48 13.14 11.46
N VAL A 136 9.76 12.11 10.65
CA VAL A 136 10.66 11.02 11.06
C VAL A 136 12.09 11.50 11.23
N GLU A 137 12.59 12.34 10.33
CA GLU A 137 13.94 12.89 10.41
C GLU A 137 14.15 13.68 11.71
N ASN A 138 13.18 14.51 12.10
CA ASN A 138 13.24 15.27 13.34
C ASN A 138 13.31 14.37 14.58
N ILE A 139 12.59 13.24 14.58
CA ILE A 139 12.62 12.27 15.69
C ILE A 139 13.94 11.50 15.73
N THR A 140 14.54 11.19 14.58
CA THR A 140 15.81 10.45 14.54
C THR A 140 17.03 11.30 14.88
N ASN A 141 16.93 12.62 14.69
CA ASN A 141 18.02 13.57 14.91
C ASN A 141 17.99 14.22 16.31
N SER A 142 16.92 13.99 17.08
CA SER A 142 16.75 14.43 18.48
C SER A 142 17.24 13.39 19.48
#